data_AF-A0A7V4FYX6-F1
#
_entry.id   AF-A0A7V4FYX6-F1
#
_cell.length_a   1.000
_cell.length_b   1.000
_cell.length_c   1.000
_cell.angle_alpha   90.00
_cell.angle_beta   90.00
_cell.angle_gamma   90.00
#
_symmetry.space_group_name_H-M   'P 1'
#
loop_
_entity.id
_entity.type
_entity.pdbx_description
1 polymer ?
#
loop_
_entity_poly.entity_id
_entity_poly.type
_entity_poly.pdbx_seq_one_letter_code
_entity_poly.pdbx_strand_id
1 'polypeptide(L)'
;MGLPAATQPVTRPDVDSFFVASDGRGLANRTHRRFFSEGTLPAETSFEHDSEPAEVARRARETLTFPEPTFSRLILGPTEGRRYLKLEGHRVLAYENTRGVVRFLLDDAVYADMAAALLPEIVDYCAGLINHLLRARLEMKTEGDHLSVRLGDEVKDVGTLRVFAEDEKGVRRELQMTSLAPGAEFAVDVPAGVKRLAAVVRGQDAGGPFVAAAELSRP
;
A
#
# COMPACT_ATOMS: atom_id res chain seq x y z
N MET A 1 1.00 22.53 -0.33
CA MET A 1 1.46 21.70 -1.46
C MET A 1 0.53 20.50 -1.57
N GLY A 2 0.04 20.17 -2.76
CA GLY A 2 -0.78 18.97 -2.97
C GLY A 2 0.10 17.71 -3.01
N LEU A 3 -0.50 16.55 -2.74
CA LEU A 3 0.16 15.26 -2.95
C LEU A 3 0.43 15.08 -4.45
N PRO A 4 1.59 14.49 -4.84
CA PRO A 4 1.85 14.18 -6.24
C PRO A 4 0.82 13.16 -6.75
N ALA A 5 0.46 13.24 -8.03
CA ALA A 5 -0.38 12.23 -8.67
C ALA A 5 0.42 10.92 -8.83
N ALA A 6 -0.28 9.78 -8.81
CA ALA A 6 0.33 8.49 -9.13
C ALA A 6 0.89 8.54 -10.54
N THR A 7 2.15 8.16 -10.70
CA THR A 7 2.79 8.06 -12.01
C THR A 7 2.59 6.68 -12.60
N GLN A 8 2.62 5.63 -11.78
CA GLN A 8 2.43 4.26 -12.20
C GLN A 8 1.91 3.40 -11.05
N PRO A 9 0.59 3.12 -10.99
CA PRO A 9 0.02 2.25 -9.97
C PRO A 9 0.73 0.89 -9.90
N VAL A 10 1.10 0.46 -8.69
CA VAL A 10 1.78 -0.83 -8.47
C VAL A 10 0.79 -1.98 -8.60
N THR A 11 1.15 -3.04 -9.32
CA THR A 11 0.35 -4.26 -9.40
C THR A 11 0.93 -5.34 -8.48
N ARG A 12 0.06 -6.01 -7.72
CA ARG A 12 0.41 -7.13 -6.83
C ARG A 12 -0.64 -8.25 -6.89
N PRO A 13 -0.24 -9.50 -6.63
CA PRO A 13 -1.11 -10.66 -6.72
C PRO A 13 -2.16 -10.74 -5.61
N ASP A 14 -1.93 -10.09 -4.47
CA ASP A 14 -2.84 -10.09 -3.32
C ASP A 14 -2.65 -8.81 -2.49
N VAL A 15 -3.53 -8.59 -1.50
CA VAL A 15 -3.50 -7.41 -0.64
C VAL A 15 -2.23 -7.35 0.21
N ASP A 16 -1.80 -8.49 0.77
CA ASP A 16 -0.67 -8.54 1.69
C ASP A 16 0.64 -8.15 1.00
N SER A 17 0.81 -8.58 -0.25
CA SER A 17 1.99 -8.28 -1.08
C SER A 17 2.13 -6.81 -1.50
N PHE A 18 1.11 -5.97 -1.30
CA PHE A 18 1.30 -4.51 -1.34
C PHE A 18 2.14 -3.99 -0.18
N PHE A 19 2.10 -4.65 0.98
CA PHE A 19 2.82 -4.23 2.18
C PHE A 19 4.11 -5.04 2.37
N VAL A 20 3.98 -6.37 2.40
CA VAL A 20 5.07 -7.30 2.64
C VAL A 20 5.03 -8.39 1.58
N ALA A 21 6.07 -8.48 0.75
CA ALA A 21 6.14 -9.44 -0.34
C ALA A 21 7.44 -10.26 -0.28
N SER A 22 7.36 -11.53 -0.68
CA SER A 22 8.51 -12.45 -0.70
C SER A 22 9.63 -12.01 -1.67
N ASP A 23 9.28 -11.26 -2.71
CA ASP A 23 10.23 -10.63 -3.62
C ASP A 23 10.97 -9.41 -2.99
N GLY A 24 10.63 -9.06 -1.75
CA GLY A 24 11.16 -7.92 -1.02
C GLY A 24 10.75 -6.57 -1.60
N ARG A 25 9.74 -6.55 -2.47
CA ARG A 25 9.25 -5.34 -3.12
C ARG A 25 7.99 -4.79 -2.49
N GLY A 26 7.41 -5.38 -1.43
CA GLY A 26 6.29 -4.76 -0.72
C GLY A 26 6.66 -3.37 -0.18
N LEU A 27 5.69 -2.46 -0.02
CA LEU A 27 5.95 -1.09 0.43
C LEU A 27 6.77 -1.07 1.72
N ALA A 28 6.38 -1.86 2.72
CA ALA A 28 7.09 -1.94 3.99
C ALA A 28 8.53 -2.48 3.82
N ASN A 29 8.73 -3.49 2.96
CA ASN A 29 10.07 -3.99 2.67
C ASN A 29 10.94 -2.91 2.03
N ARG A 30 10.39 -2.15 1.07
CA ARG A 30 11.12 -1.12 0.34
C ARG A 30 11.45 0.07 1.24
N THR A 31 10.48 0.54 2.04
CA THR A 31 10.72 1.63 2.98
C THR A 31 11.75 1.22 4.04
N HIS A 32 11.59 0.03 4.61
CA HIS A 32 12.49 -0.50 5.63
C HIS A 32 13.94 -0.60 5.15
N ARG A 33 14.16 -0.98 3.89
CA ARG A 33 15.51 -1.16 3.33
C ARG A 33 16.27 0.12 3.05
N ARG A 34 15.58 1.25 2.99
CA ARG A 34 16.09 2.49 2.40
C ARG A 34 16.09 3.66 3.37
N PHE A 35 15.25 3.62 4.39
CA PHE A 35 14.98 4.79 5.22
C PHE A 35 15.07 4.46 6.70
N PHE A 36 15.68 5.38 7.44
CA PHE A 36 15.69 5.34 8.90
C PHE A 36 14.44 6.06 9.45
N SER A 37 13.99 5.63 10.63
CA SER A 37 13.04 6.35 11.47
C SER A 37 13.69 6.64 12.83
N GLU A 38 13.08 7.50 13.65
CA GLU A 38 13.67 7.90 14.94
C GLU A 38 14.02 6.70 15.83
N GLY A 39 13.19 5.65 15.82
CA GLY A 39 13.40 4.43 16.59
C GLY A 39 14.35 3.41 15.96
N THR A 40 14.92 3.69 14.79
CA THR A 40 15.84 2.78 14.07
C THR A 40 17.20 3.39 13.81
N LEU A 41 17.50 4.52 14.42
CA LEU A 41 18.80 5.16 14.34
C LEU A 41 19.87 4.32 15.03
N PRO A 42 21.12 4.36 14.56
CA PRO A 42 22.24 3.84 15.35
C PRO A 42 22.34 4.59 16.67
N ALA A 43 22.75 3.89 17.72
CA ALA A 43 23.09 4.51 18.98
C ALA A 43 24.32 5.44 18.83
N GLU A 44 24.43 6.40 19.75
CA GLU A 44 25.62 7.24 19.84
C GLU A 44 26.86 6.38 20.04
N THR A 45 27.93 6.69 19.29
CA THR A 45 29.14 5.88 19.27
C THR A 45 30.34 6.74 19.63
N SER A 46 30.98 6.43 20.76
CA SER A 46 32.22 7.07 21.19
C SER A 46 33.45 6.47 20.47
N PHE A 47 34.43 7.31 20.16
CA PHE A 47 35.66 6.92 19.49
C PHE A 47 36.84 7.80 19.92
N GLU A 48 38.05 7.25 19.80
CA GLU A 48 39.30 7.93 20.11
C GLU A 48 39.83 8.66 18.88
N HIS A 49 40.73 9.63 19.07
CA HIS A 49 41.20 10.48 17.97
C HIS A 49 41.90 9.71 16.83
N ASP A 50 42.52 8.58 17.14
CA ASP A 50 43.21 7.68 16.22
C ASP A 50 42.34 6.52 15.73
N SER A 51 41.06 6.45 16.14
CA SER A 51 40.14 5.41 15.71
C SER A 51 39.92 5.46 14.20
N GLU A 52 40.02 4.29 13.55
CA GLU A 52 39.72 4.17 12.13
C GLU A 52 38.22 4.45 11.86
N PRO A 53 37.86 5.34 10.92
CA PRO A 53 36.45 5.65 10.66
C PRO A 53 35.60 4.45 10.25
N ALA A 54 36.21 3.46 9.59
CA ALA A 54 35.55 2.21 9.22
C ALA A 54 35.13 1.39 10.46
N GLU A 55 35.96 1.39 11.49
CA GLU A 55 35.72 0.70 12.76
C GLU A 55 34.61 1.39 13.56
N VAL A 56 34.61 2.72 13.60
CA VAL A 56 33.52 3.49 14.23
C VAL A 56 32.20 3.27 13.48
N ALA A 57 32.22 3.26 12.15
CA ALA A 57 31.04 2.97 11.34
C ALA A 57 30.52 1.55 11.59
N ARG A 58 31.42 0.56 11.75
CA ARG A 58 31.07 -0.82 12.10
C ARG A 58 30.38 -0.90 13.45
N ARG A 59 30.98 -0.33 14.49
CA ARG A 59 30.39 -0.30 15.84
C ARG A 59 29.02 0.38 15.85
N ALA A 60 28.88 1.51 15.16
CA ALA A 60 27.59 2.17 15.02
C ALA A 60 26.55 1.25 14.34
N ARG A 61 26.91 0.57 13.25
CA ARG A 61 26.01 -0.40 12.58
C ARG A 61 25.57 -1.55 13.50
N GLU A 62 26.46 -2.05 14.36
CA GLU A 62 26.15 -3.14 15.29
C GLU A 62 25.06 -2.76 16.32
N THR A 63 24.78 -1.46 16.48
CA THR A 63 23.71 -0.95 17.37
C THR A 63 22.36 -0.77 16.69
N LEU A 64 22.26 -1.01 15.38
CA LEU A 64 21.01 -0.85 14.65
C LEU A 64 19.95 -1.84 15.15
N THR A 65 18.72 -1.35 15.32
CA THR A 65 17.56 -2.19 15.65
C THR A 65 17.25 -3.23 14.57
N PHE A 66 17.58 -2.89 13.32
CA PHE A 66 17.33 -3.72 12.15
C PHE A 66 18.57 -3.76 11.25
N PRO A 67 18.78 -4.84 10.47
CA PRO A 67 19.97 -4.98 9.63
C PRO A 67 20.03 -3.98 8.46
N GLU A 68 18.87 -3.46 8.02
CA GLU A 68 18.74 -2.45 6.98
C GLU A 68 17.87 -1.29 7.48
N PRO A 69 18.05 -0.05 6.97
CA PRO A 69 19.10 0.36 6.05
C PRO A 69 20.47 0.42 6.74
N THR A 70 21.54 0.29 5.97
CA THR A 70 22.92 0.27 6.49
C THR A 70 23.80 1.30 5.79
N PHE A 71 24.99 1.56 6.35
CA PHE A 71 25.96 2.52 5.82
C PHE A 71 27.39 2.01 5.99
N SER A 72 28.26 2.20 4.99
CA SER A 72 29.61 1.63 5.04
C SER A 72 30.66 2.52 5.68
N ARG A 73 30.48 3.86 5.63
CA ARG A 73 31.52 4.84 5.97
C ARG A 73 30.98 6.02 6.76
N LEU A 74 31.79 6.52 7.67
CA LEU A 74 31.62 7.81 8.36
C LEU A 74 32.83 8.69 8.08
N ILE A 75 32.63 10.01 8.06
CA ILE A 75 33.72 10.98 7.96
C ILE A 75 33.83 11.67 9.32
N LEU A 76 34.87 11.32 10.07
CA LEU A 76 35.07 11.77 11.46
C LEU A 76 36.04 12.95 11.61
N GLY A 77 36.48 13.53 10.48
CA GLY A 77 37.50 14.57 10.45
C GLY A 77 37.14 15.83 11.26
N PRO A 78 38.13 16.71 11.52
CA PRO A 78 38.08 17.81 12.49
C PRO A 78 37.12 18.96 12.13
N THR A 79 36.42 18.87 11.00
CA THR A 79 35.42 19.86 10.62
C THR A 79 34.18 19.68 11.49
N GLU A 80 33.99 20.59 12.44
CA GLU A 80 32.73 20.76 13.16
C GLU A 80 31.58 20.94 12.17
N GLY A 81 30.45 20.29 12.44
CA GLY A 81 29.24 20.46 11.67
C GLY A 81 28.54 19.14 11.31
N ARG A 82 27.28 19.31 10.92
CA ARG A 82 26.39 18.23 10.52
C ARG A 82 26.81 17.66 9.17
N ARG A 83 26.91 16.33 9.11
CA ARG A 83 27.15 15.56 7.90
C ARG A 83 25.93 14.71 7.60
N TYR A 84 25.81 14.29 6.34
CA TYR A 84 24.70 13.48 5.89
C TYR A 84 25.20 12.19 5.25
N LEU A 85 24.57 11.09 5.62
CA LEU A 85 24.63 9.84 4.88
C LEU A 85 23.59 9.88 3.78
N LYS A 86 24.01 9.45 2.59
CA LYS A 86 23.15 9.38 1.42
C LYS A 86 23.04 7.95 0.94
N LEU A 87 21.82 7.52 0.62
CA LEU A 87 21.52 6.29 -0.09
C LEU A 87 20.72 6.64 -1.35
N GLU A 88 21.07 6.02 -2.48
CA GLU A 88 20.43 6.28 -3.76
C GLU A 88 20.35 7.79 -4.13
N GLY A 89 21.31 8.60 -3.64
CA GLY A 89 21.36 10.05 -3.89
C GLY A 89 20.61 10.92 -2.88
N HIS A 90 19.78 10.34 -2.00
CA HIS A 90 18.96 11.05 -1.01
C HIS A 90 19.60 11.03 0.37
N ARG A 91 19.49 12.13 1.14
CA ARG A 91 19.86 12.12 2.56
C ARG A 91 18.91 11.20 3.32
N VAL A 92 19.47 10.20 4.01
CA VAL A 92 18.69 9.23 4.80
C VAL A 92 18.96 9.33 6.30
N LEU A 93 20.07 9.95 6.67
CA LEU A 93 20.48 10.15 8.05
C LEU A 93 21.47 11.29 8.14
N ALA A 94 21.39 12.12 9.18
CA ALA A 94 22.42 13.07 9.54
C ALA A 94 23.24 12.55 10.72
N TYR A 95 24.50 12.99 10.81
CA TYR A 95 25.34 12.72 11.96
C TYR A 95 26.28 13.89 12.26
N GLU A 96 26.61 14.04 13.53
CA GLU A 96 27.50 15.07 14.05
C GLU A 96 28.59 14.40 14.89
N ASN A 97 29.82 14.89 14.74
CA ASN A 97 30.94 14.50 15.59
C ASN A 97 31.14 15.59 16.65
N THR A 98 30.86 15.28 17.91
CA THR A 98 31.07 16.18 19.04
C THR A 98 32.00 15.52 20.05
N ARG A 99 33.24 16.03 20.18
CA ARG A 99 34.22 15.61 21.19
C ARG A 99 34.46 14.08 21.26
N GLY A 100 34.60 13.44 20.10
CA GLY A 100 34.84 11.98 20.04
C GLY A 100 33.58 11.15 20.22
N VAL A 101 32.40 11.74 20.06
CA VAL A 101 31.11 11.02 20.02
C VAL A 101 30.41 11.34 18.71
N VAL A 102 30.02 10.29 17.99
CA VAL A 102 29.15 10.43 16.82
C VAL A 102 27.70 10.29 17.27
N ARG A 103 26.91 11.32 17.02
CA ARG A 103 25.45 11.32 17.24
C ARG A 103 24.73 11.29 15.90
N PHE A 104 23.72 10.43 15.80
CA PHE A 104 22.87 10.28 14.62
C PHE A 104 21.52 10.96 14.85
N LEU A 105 20.95 11.57 13.80
CA LEU A 105 19.69 12.30 13.90
C LEU A 105 18.98 12.42 12.55
N LEU A 106 17.67 12.60 12.60
CA LEU A 106 16.84 12.98 11.47
C LEU A 106 16.49 14.47 11.62
N ASP A 107 16.87 15.29 10.64
CA ASP A 107 16.54 16.71 10.62
C ASP A 107 15.64 17.06 9.43
N ASP A 108 15.21 18.31 9.35
CA ASP A 108 14.31 18.80 8.28
C ASP A 108 14.86 18.53 6.88
N ALA A 109 16.19 18.55 6.73
CA ALA A 109 16.88 18.25 5.49
C ALA A 109 16.74 16.77 5.09
N VAL A 110 16.92 15.86 6.04
CA VAL A 110 16.67 14.42 5.85
C VAL A 110 15.18 14.16 5.60
N TYR A 111 14.29 14.74 6.41
CA TYR A 111 12.85 14.57 6.25
C TYR A 111 12.35 15.05 4.89
N ALA A 112 12.85 16.19 4.39
CA ALA A 112 12.49 16.71 3.08
C ALA A 112 12.92 15.75 1.94
N ASP A 113 14.15 15.24 1.97
CA ASP A 113 14.65 14.29 0.95
C ASP A 113 13.89 12.96 1.01
N MET A 114 13.64 12.46 2.22
CA MET A 114 12.89 11.23 2.44
C MET A 114 11.46 11.37 1.94
N ALA A 115 10.77 12.47 2.25
CA ALA A 115 9.42 12.73 1.78
C ALA A 115 9.37 12.84 0.25
N ALA A 116 10.32 13.53 -0.36
CA ALA A 116 10.41 13.65 -1.81
C ALA A 116 10.60 12.28 -2.51
N ALA A 117 11.33 11.35 -1.88
CA ALA A 117 11.53 10.01 -2.40
C ALA A 117 10.36 9.04 -2.10
N LEU A 118 9.79 9.10 -0.88
CA LEU A 118 8.79 8.16 -0.41
C LEU A 118 7.37 8.47 -0.89
N LEU A 119 6.98 9.74 -0.93
CA LEU A 119 5.58 10.10 -1.20
C LEU A 119 5.10 9.63 -2.58
N PRO A 120 5.86 9.81 -3.69
CA PRO A 120 5.44 9.29 -4.98
C PRO A 120 5.25 7.77 -4.96
N GLU A 121 6.17 7.04 -4.31
CA GLU A 121 6.08 5.58 -4.18
C GLU A 121 4.83 5.18 -3.38
N ILE A 122 4.58 5.80 -2.24
CA ILE A 122 3.37 5.54 -1.42
C ILE A 122 2.10 5.78 -2.26
N VAL A 123 2.06 6.86 -3.04
CA VAL A 123 0.91 7.16 -3.90
C VAL A 123 0.71 6.06 -4.95
N ASP A 124 1.77 5.57 -5.59
CA ASP A 124 1.70 4.48 -6.57
C ASP A 124 1.22 3.15 -5.93
N TYR A 125 1.64 2.85 -4.70
CA TYR A 125 1.13 1.70 -3.94
C TYR A 125 -0.34 1.85 -3.54
N CYS A 126 -0.75 3.02 -3.06
CA CYS A 126 -2.14 3.30 -2.72
C CYS A 126 -3.05 3.20 -3.95
N ALA A 127 -2.66 3.79 -5.08
CA ALA A 127 -3.40 3.69 -6.33
C ALA A 127 -3.50 2.23 -6.79
N GLY A 128 -2.40 1.48 -6.71
CA GLY A 128 -2.36 0.05 -7.02
C GLY A 128 -3.31 -0.77 -6.15
N LEU A 129 -3.31 -0.54 -4.84
CA LEU A 129 -4.17 -1.23 -3.89
C LEU A 129 -5.65 -0.91 -4.14
N ILE A 130 -5.97 0.36 -4.39
CA ILE A 130 -7.34 0.77 -4.75
C ILE A 130 -7.78 0.07 -6.04
N ASN A 131 -6.94 0.08 -7.08
CA ASN A 131 -7.23 -0.62 -8.33
C ASN A 131 -7.45 -2.10 -8.09
N HIS A 132 -6.64 -2.74 -7.25
CA HIS A 132 -6.78 -4.15 -6.90
C HIS A 132 -8.10 -4.44 -6.17
N LEU A 133 -8.47 -3.63 -5.18
CA LEU A 133 -9.68 -3.78 -4.39
C LEU A 133 -10.95 -3.51 -5.21
N LEU A 134 -10.87 -2.59 -6.17
CA LEU A 134 -11.99 -2.16 -7.02
C LEU A 134 -11.95 -2.76 -8.43
N ARG A 135 -11.13 -3.80 -8.65
CA ARG A 135 -10.91 -4.37 -9.99
C ARG A 135 -12.16 -5.06 -10.56
N ALA A 136 -13.06 -5.51 -9.69
CA ALA A 136 -14.26 -6.22 -10.10
C ALA A 136 -15.46 -5.26 -10.13
N ARG A 137 -16.16 -5.22 -11.27
CA ARG A 137 -17.32 -4.35 -11.48
C ARG A 137 -18.58 -5.17 -11.72
N LEU A 138 -19.69 -4.71 -11.14
CA LEU A 138 -21.02 -5.19 -11.50
C LEU A 138 -21.80 -4.07 -12.19
N GLU A 139 -22.51 -4.46 -13.24
CA GLU A 139 -23.51 -3.64 -13.89
C GLU A 139 -24.90 -4.20 -13.55
N MET A 140 -25.82 -3.31 -13.21
CA MET A 140 -27.22 -3.64 -12.94
C MET A 140 -28.12 -2.79 -13.82
N LYS A 141 -29.12 -3.43 -14.43
CA LYS A 141 -30.16 -2.76 -15.22
C LYS A 141 -31.51 -3.38 -14.90
N THR A 142 -32.55 -2.56 -14.85
CA THR A 142 -33.92 -3.04 -14.67
C THR A 142 -34.78 -2.69 -15.87
N GLU A 143 -35.48 -3.70 -16.39
CA GLU A 143 -36.50 -3.55 -17.43
C GLU A 143 -37.82 -4.12 -16.90
N GLY A 144 -38.75 -3.24 -16.54
CA GLY A 144 -39.99 -3.63 -15.89
C GLY A 144 -39.72 -4.32 -14.54
N ASP A 145 -40.13 -5.58 -14.44
CA ASP A 145 -39.93 -6.44 -13.26
C ASP A 145 -38.76 -7.42 -13.43
N HIS A 146 -37.87 -7.19 -14.39
CA HIS A 146 -36.65 -7.99 -14.56
C HIS A 146 -35.42 -7.16 -14.18
N LEU A 147 -34.55 -7.74 -13.36
CA LEU A 147 -33.21 -7.24 -13.08
C LEU A 147 -32.21 -8.06 -13.89
N SER A 148 -31.41 -7.37 -14.70
CA SER A 148 -30.19 -7.90 -15.30
C SER A 148 -28.97 -7.49 -14.48
N VAL A 149 -28.08 -8.45 -14.23
CA VAL A 149 -26.79 -8.29 -13.54
C VAL A 149 -25.68 -8.85 -14.42
N ARG A 150 -24.64 -8.06 -14.70
CA ARG A 150 -23.46 -8.50 -15.45
C ARG A 150 -22.19 -8.25 -14.65
N LEU A 151 -21.33 -9.27 -14.56
CA LEU A 151 -19.97 -9.14 -14.04
C LEU A 151 -19.06 -8.67 -15.17
N GLY A 152 -18.29 -7.62 -14.92
CA GLY A 152 -17.32 -7.10 -15.90
C GLY A 152 -16.22 -8.10 -16.25
N ASP A 153 -15.55 -7.85 -17.38
CA ASP A 153 -14.53 -8.72 -17.97
C ASP A 153 -13.12 -8.53 -17.36
N GLU A 154 -13.00 -7.65 -16.37
CA GLU A 154 -11.76 -7.33 -15.66
C GLU A 154 -11.29 -8.50 -14.79
N VAL A 155 -12.23 -9.25 -14.21
CA VAL A 155 -11.97 -10.52 -13.53
C VAL A 155 -12.03 -11.68 -14.52
N LYS A 156 -11.30 -12.76 -14.25
CA LYS A 156 -11.17 -13.90 -15.20
C LYS A 156 -11.87 -15.17 -14.75
N ASP A 157 -12.17 -15.27 -13.47
CA ASP A 157 -12.75 -16.47 -12.87
C ASP A 157 -14.19 -16.25 -12.39
N VAL A 158 -14.91 -17.36 -12.23
CA VAL A 158 -16.32 -17.39 -11.83
C VAL A 158 -16.47 -16.94 -10.38
N GLY A 159 -17.42 -16.03 -10.12
CA GLY A 159 -17.79 -15.60 -8.78
C GLY A 159 -19.16 -16.14 -8.35
N THR A 160 -19.46 -16.07 -7.05
CA THR A 160 -20.80 -16.31 -6.50
C THR A 160 -21.55 -14.99 -6.42
N LEU A 161 -22.59 -14.84 -7.24
CA LEU A 161 -23.56 -13.74 -7.21
C LEU A 161 -24.63 -14.01 -6.14
N ARG A 162 -24.93 -12.98 -5.36
CA ARG A 162 -26.11 -12.90 -4.49
C ARG A 162 -26.87 -11.62 -4.79
N VAL A 163 -28.18 -11.75 -5.03
CA VAL A 163 -29.08 -10.62 -5.28
C VAL A 163 -29.99 -10.43 -4.08
N PHE A 164 -30.10 -9.20 -3.60
CA PHE A 164 -30.93 -8.79 -2.49
C PHE A 164 -31.97 -7.77 -2.95
N ALA A 165 -33.14 -7.83 -2.33
CA ALA A 165 -34.19 -6.84 -2.48
C ALA A 165 -34.54 -6.25 -1.13
N GLU A 166 -34.87 -4.96 -1.13
CA GLU A 166 -35.32 -4.20 0.02
C GLU A 166 -36.69 -3.57 -0.30
N ASP A 167 -37.64 -3.70 0.62
CA ASP A 167 -38.95 -3.07 0.53
C ASP A 167 -38.96 -1.64 1.09
N GLU A 168 -40.11 -0.97 1.03
CA GLU A 168 -40.30 0.40 1.56
C GLU A 168 -40.06 0.51 3.07
N LYS A 169 -40.20 -0.59 3.82
CA LYS A 169 -39.96 -0.66 5.26
C LYS A 169 -38.49 -0.92 5.60
N GLY A 170 -37.62 -1.06 4.60
CA GLY A 170 -36.21 -1.38 4.77
C GLY A 170 -35.94 -2.87 5.04
N VAL A 171 -36.93 -3.75 4.85
CA VAL A 171 -36.75 -5.19 5.07
C VAL A 171 -35.99 -5.79 3.89
N ARG A 172 -34.82 -6.37 4.17
CA ARG A 172 -33.95 -7.01 3.18
C ARG A 172 -34.21 -8.50 3.10
N ARG A 173 -34.29 -9.03 1.87
CA ARG A 173 -34.31 -10.47 1.58
C ARG A 173 -33.41 -10.82 0.41
N GLU A 174 -32.86 -12.02 0.44
CA GLU A 174 -32.17 -12.59 -0.73
C GLU A 174 -33.21 -13.05 -1.74
N LEU A 175 -33.03 -12.67 -3.00
CA LEU A 175 -33.84 -13.14 -4.12
C LEU A 175 -33.22 -14.40 -4.74
N GLN A 176 -31.90 -14.41 -4.92
CA GLN A 176 -31.20 -15.47 -5.62
C GLN A 176 -29.73 -15.54 -5.23
N MET A 177 -29.19 -16.76 -5.27
CA MET A 177 -27.75 -17.03 -5.28
C MET A 177 -27.40 -17.92 -6.49
N THR A 178 -26.34 -17.57 -7.21
CA THR A 178 -25.87 -18.36 -8.36
C THR A 178 -24.38 -18.09 -8.63
N SER A 179 -23.76 -18.95 -9.43
CA SER A 179 -22.45 -18.66 -10.02
C SER A 179 -22.62 -17.69 -11.21
N LEU A 180 -21.70 -16.74 -11.35
CA LEU A 180 -21.66 -15.77 -12.45
C LEU A 180 -20.25 -15.74 -13.04
N ALA A 181 -20.14 -16.11 -14.32
CA ALA A 181 -18.90 -15.99 -15.07
C ALA A 181 -18.67 -14.54 -15.52
N PRO A 182 -17.41 -14.11 -15.72
CA PRO A 182 -17.11 -12.80 -16.29
C PRO A 182 -17.77 -12.63 -17.66
N GLY A 183 -18.34 -11.45 -17.92
CA GLY A 183 -19.04 -11.12 -19.15
C GLY A 183 -20.41 -11.78 -19.32
N ALA A 184 -20.77 -12.74 -18.46
CA ALA A 184 -22.09 -13.35 -18.46
C ALA A 184 -23.12 -12.40 -17.83
N GLU A 185 -24.33 -12.47 -18.38
CA GLU A 185 -25.49 -11.75 -17.89
C GLU A 185 -26.41 -12.72 -17.17
N PHE A 186 -26.86 -12.32 -15.98
CA PHE A 186 -27.80 -13.06 -15.16
C PHE A 186 -29.06 -12.23 -14.97
N ALA A 187 -30.21 -12.84 -15.24
CA ALA A 187 -31.51 -12.20 -15.07
C ALA A 187 -32.28 -12.82 -13.89
N VAL A 188 -32.97 -11.98 -13.13
CA VAL A 188 -33.85 -12.40 -12.03
C VAL A 188 -35.09 -11.55 -11.99
N ASP A 189 -36.23 -12.19 -11.69
CA ASP A 189 -37.50 -11.51 -11.52
C ASP A 189 -37.52 -10.75 -10.19
N VAL A 190 -37.97 -9.50 -10.26
CA VAL A 190 -38.07 -8.58 -9.14
C VAL A 190 -39.50 -8.61 -8.61
N PRO A 191 -39.72 -9.05 -7.36
CA PRO A 191 -41.05 -9.03 -6.78
C PRO A 191 -41.65 -7.63 -6.69
N ALA A 192 -42.99 -7.56 -6.69
CA ALA A 192 -43.71 -6.32 -6.39
C ALA A 192 -43.35 -5.77 -5.00
N GLY A 193 -43.39 -4.45 -4.86
CA GLY A 193 -43.11 -3.76 -3.59
C GLY A 193 -41.63 -3.56 -3.26
N VAL A 194 -40.72 -4.00 -4.13
CA VAL A 194 -39.28 -3.76 -3.97
C VAL A 194 -38.93 -2.32 -4.33
N LYS A 195 -38.23 -1.63 -3.42
CA LYS A 195 -37.75 -0.26 -3.59
C LYS A 195 -36.26 -0.17 -3.90
N ARG A 196 -35.45 -1.10 -3.38
CA ARG A 196 -34.02 -1.18 -3.69
C ARG A 196 -33.58 -2.59 -4.02
N LEU A 197 -32.65 -2.70 -4.95
CA LEU A 197 -31.98 -3.93 -5.34
C LEU A 197 -30.49 -3.77 -5.10
N ALA A 198 -29.85 -4.83 -4.61
CA ALA A 198 -28.40 -4.88 -4.47
C ALA A 198 -27.88 -6.23 -4.99
N ALA A 199 -26.78 -6.20 -5.73
CA ALA A 199 -26.09 -7.39 -6.18
C ALA A 199 -24.67 -7.39 -5.59
N VAL A 200 -24.22 -8.54 -5.11
CA VAL A 200 -22.86 -8.74 -4.62
C VAL A 200 -22.30 -10.00 -5.27
N VAL A 201 -21.14 -9.88 -5.90
CA VAL A 201 -20.33 -11.01 -6.34
C VAL A 201 -19.11 -11.14 -5.47
N ARG A 202 -18.82 -12.36 -5.02
CA ARG A 202 -17.56 -12.71 -4.36
C ARG A 202 -16.89 -13.85 -5.12
N GLY A 203 -15.61 -13.73 -5.40
CA GLY A 203 -14.85 -14.76 -6.09
C GLY A 203 -13.37 -14.70 -5.77
N GLN A 204 -12.61 -15.53 -6.47
CA GLN A 204 -11.17 -15.65 -6.39
C GLN A 204 -10.64 -15.79 -7.80
N ASP A 205 -9.64 -14.99 -8.16
CA ASP A 205 -8.92 -15.12 -9.43
C ASP A 205 -7.41 -15.17 -9.22
N ALA A 206 -6.65 -15.18 -10.32
CA ALA A 206 -5.18 -15.11 -10.28
C ALA A 206 -4.65 -13.84 -9.57
N GLY A 207 -5.48 -12.79 -9.48
CA GLY A 207 -5.20 -11.58 -8.71
C GLY A 207 -5.75 -11.62 -7.28
N GLY A 208 -6.09 -12.79 -6.74
CA GLY A 208 -6.53 -12.91 -5.36
C GLY A 208 -8.07 -12.91 -5.19
N PRO A 209 -8.57 -12.72 -3.96
CA PRO A 209 -10.01 -12.58 -3.74
C PRO A 209 -10.51 -11.27 -4.36
N PHE A 210 -11.73 -11.29 -4.89
CA PHE A 210 -12.41 -10.09 -5.39
C PHE A 210 -13.84 -10.00 -4.88
N VAL A 211 -14.31 -8.76 -4.77
CA VAL A 211 -15.71 -8.45 -4.49
C VAL A 211 -16.16 -7.36 -5.45
N ALA A 212 -17.32 -7.54 -6.05
CA ALA A 212 -18.01 -6.50 -6.78
C ALA A 212 -19.40 -6.31 -6.18
N ALA A 213 -19.85 -5.06 -6.11
CA ALA A 213 -21.18 -4.72 -5.63
C ALA A 213 -21.79 -3.64 -6.49
N ALA A 214 -23.10 -3.72 -6.68
CA ALA A 214 -23.88 -2.68 -7.32
C ALA A 214 -25.24 -2.57 -6.62
N GLU A 215 -25.82 -1.37 -6.69
CA GLU A 215 -27.16 -1.11 -6.18
C GLU A 215 -27.99 -0.32 -7.19
N LEU A 216 -29.31 -0.51 -7.15
CA LEU A 216 -30.25 0.21 -7.99
C LEU A 216 -31.51 0.50 -7.17
N SER A 217 -31.91 1.77 -7.15
CA SER A 217 -33.19 2.19 -6.58
C SER A 217 -34.25 2.18 -7.68
N ARG A 218 -35.40 1.56 -7.40
CA ARG A 218 -36.56 1.59 -8.28
C ARG A 218 -37.41 2.82 -7.93
N PRO A 219 -38.03 3.48 -8.93
CA PRO A 219 -38.99 4.55 -8.68
C PRO A 219 -40.18 4.11 -7.80
#